data_AF-A0A920T3M9-F1
#
_entry.id   AF-A0A920T3M9-F1
#
_cell.length_a   1.000
_cell.length_b   1.000
_cell.length_c   1.000
_cell.angle_alpha   90.00
_cell.angle_beta   90.00
_cell.angle_gamma   90.00
#
_symmetry.space_group_name_H-M   'P 1'
#
loop_
_entity.id
_entity.type
_entity.pdbx_description
1 polymer ?
#
loop_
_entity_poly.entity_id
_entity_poly.type
_entity_poly.pdbx_seq_one_letter_code
_entity_poly.pdbx_strand_id
1 'polypeptide(L)'
;MNIAAILNLPSIFVYENNRYSEHTHCDYVIASESIASRVEGFGIHTVKANGFDFFEVHEVMKELIAKAREGNGPCAVEFETTRVLWSL
;
A
#
# COMPACT_ATOMS: atom_id res chain seq x y z
N MET A 1 6.48 -4.58 9.15
CA MET A 1 5.68 -5.60 8.45
C MET A 1 5.86 -6.99 9.05
N ASN A 2 7.05 -7.61 8.96
CA ASN A 2 7.26 -8.99 9.46
C ASN A 2 6.80 -9.21 10.93
N ILE A 3 7.19 -8.30 11.84
CA ILE A 3 6.76 -8.38 13.24
C ILE A 3 5.23 -8.20 13.39
N ALA A 4 4.60 -7.36 12.56
CA ALA A 4 3.16 -7.18 12.59
C ALA A 4 2.42 -8.45 12.13
N ALA A 5 2.98 -9.17 11.15
CA ALA A 5 2.46 -10.46 10.69
C ALA A 5 2.59 -11.53 11.79
N ILE A 6 3.76 -11.65 12.42
CA ILE A 6 4.00 -12.63 13.51
C ILE A 6 3.10 -12.38 14.71
N LEU A 7 2.91 -11.10 15.08
CA LEU A 7 2.11 -10.71 16.25
C LEU A 7 0.61 -10.53 15.92
N ASN A 8 0.19 -10.80 14.68
CA ASN A 8 -1.18 -10.60 14.21
C ASN A 8 -1.76 -9.21 14.57
N LEU A 9 -0.97 -8.16 14.37
CA LEU A 9 -1.36 -6.81 14.80
C LEU A 9 -2.45 -6.22 13.89
N PRO A 10 -3.40 -5.45 14.44
CA PRO A 10 -4.42 -4.75 13.67
C PRO A 10 -3.85 -3.49 13.01
N SER A 11 -2.92 -3.66 12.06
CA SER A 11 -2.20 -2.56 11.41
C SER A 11 -2.44 -2.54 9.90
N ILE A 12 -2.60 -1.34 9.34
CA ILE A 12 -2.73 -1.12 7.89
C ILE A 12 -1.47 -0.41 7.39
N PHE A 13 -0.75 -1.02 6.46
CA PHE A 13 0.36 -0.38 5.75
C PHE A 13 -0.14 0.27 4.46
N VAL A 14 -0.05 1.59 4.37
CA VAL A 14 -0.51 2.35 3.20
C VAL A 14 0.70 2.83 2.41
N TYR A 15 0.75 2.50 1.12
CA TYR A 15 1.79 2.92 0.20
C TYR A 15 1.21 3.88 -0.82
N GLU A 16 1.68 5.12 -0.80
CA GLU A 16 1.44 6.07 -1.88
C GLU A 16 2.54 5.86 -2.94
N ASN A 17 2.24 5.12 -3.99
CA ASN A 17 3.20 4.88 -5.06
C ASN A 17 3.08 5.92 -6.16
N ASN A 18 3.84 7.02 -6.00
CA ASN A 18 3.97 8.07 -7.00
C ASN A 18 5.12 7.84 -8.00
N ARG A 19 5.71 6.63 -8.01
CA ARG A 19 6.83 6.15 -8.83
C ARG A 19 8.21 6.73 -8.53
N TYR A 20 8.37 7.67 -7.60
CA TYR A 20 9.66 8.33 -7.34
C TYR A 20 10.00 8.46 -5.85
N SER A 21 11.29 8.28 -5.54
CA SER A 21 11.90 8.74 -4.28
C SER A 21 12.96 9.78 -4.60
N GLU A 22 12.68 11.05 -4.29
CA GLU A 22 13.45 12.22 -4.73
C GLU A 22 13.67 12.26 -6.26
N HIS A 23 14.84 11.81 -6.72
CA HIS A 23 15.23 11.73 -8.13
C HIS A 23 15.25 10.31 -8.70
N THR A 24 14.98 9.30 -7.87
CA THR A 24 15.10 7.88 -8.23
C THR A 24 13.74 7.30 -8.59
N HIS A 25 13.58 6.84 -9.84
CA HIS A 25 12.36 6.13 -10.28
C HIS A 25 12.30 4.72 -9.67
N CYS A 26 11.09 4.20 -9.43
CA CYS A 26 10.87 2.90 -8.78
C CYS A 26 11.61 1.74 -9.47
N ASP A 27 11.69 1.76 -10.80
CA ASP A 27 12.30 0.67 -11.58
C ASP A 27 13.81 0.50 -11.32
N TYR A 28 14.48 1.51 -10.75
CA TYR A 28 15.90 1.41 -10.36
C TYR A 28 16.11 0.72 -9.01
N VAL A 29 15.09 0.66 -8.14
CA VAL A 29 15.24 0.30 -6.73
C VAL A 29 14.25 -0.78 -6.26
N ILE A 30 13.22 -1.07 -7.04
CA ILE A 30 12.21 -2.10 -6.75
C ILE A 30 12.33 -3.18 -7.82
N ALA A 31 12.85 -4.34 -7.42
CA ALA A 31 12.99 -5.50 -8.30
C ALA A 31 11.72 -6.37 -8.40
N SER A 32 10.78 -6.20 -7.45
CA SER A 32 9.49 -6.87 -7.50
C SER A 32 8.57 -6.19 -8.51
N GLU A 33 7.56 -6.92 -9.01
CA GLU A 33 6.55 -6.37 -9.92
C GLU A 33 5.83 -5.15 -9.34
N SER A 34 5.62 -5.13 -8.02
CA SER A 34 5.03 -4.00 -7.32
C SER A 34 5.45 -3.95 -5.85
N ILE A 35 5.06 -2.87 -5.16
CA ILE A 35 5.20 -2.81 -3.70
C ILE A 35 4.23 -3.82 -3.08
N ALA A 36 3.01 -3.93 -3.61
CA ALA A 36 2.01 -4.86 -3.15
C ALA A 36 2.50 -6.32 -3.16
N SER A 37 3.05 -6.81 -4.28
CA SER A 37 3.56 -8.19 -4.35
C SER A 37 4.76 -8.43 -3.41
N ARG A 38 5.53 -7.39 -3.10
CA ARG A 38 6.59 -7.47 -2.09
C ARG A 38 6.03 -7.63 -0.68
N VAL A 39 4.91 -6.96 -0.37
CA VAL A 39 4.24 -7.04 0.93
C VAL A 39 3.53 -8.39 1.10
N GLU A 40 2.91 -8.91 0.03
CA GLU A 40 2.33 -10.26 -0.02
C GLU A 40 3.34 -11.35 0.34
N GLY A 41 4.62 -11.18 -0.02
CA GLY A 41 5.70 -12.07 0.37
C GLY A 41 5.92 -12.22 1.89
N PHE A 42 5.38 -11.31 2.71
CA PHE A 42 5.35 -11.42 4.17
C PHE A 42 4.09 -12.11 4.72
N GLY A 43 3.23 -12.65 3.84
CA GLY A 43 1.95 -13.25 4.21
C GLY A 43 0.87 -12.22 4.58
N ILE A 44 1.02 -10.97 4.15
CA ILE A 44 0.12 -9.87 4.47
C ILE A 44 -0.88 -9.67 3.32
N HIS A 45 -2.18 -9.67 3.63
CA HIS A 45 -3.21 -9.36 2.66
C HIS A 45 -3.02 -7.95 2.11
N THR A 46 -2.89 -7.82 0.78
CA THR A 46 -2.57 -6.56 0.12
C THR A 46 -3.54 -6.26 -1.02
N VAL A 47 -3.85 -4.99 -1.22
CA VAL A 47 -4.71 -4.49 -2.29
C VAL A 47 -3.94 -3.47 -3.14
N LYS A 48 -4.15 -3.47 -4.45
CA LYS A 48 -3.76 -2.37 -5.34
C LYS A 48 -5.00 -1.60 -5.77
N ALA A 49 -4.94 -0.28 -5.74
CA ALA A 49 -6.05 0.59 -6.08
C ALA A 49 -5.59 1.91 -6.71
N ASN A 50 -6.50 2.59 -7.39
CA ASN A 50 -6.24 3.92 -7.95
C ASN A 50 -6.25 4.99 -6.85
N GLY A 51 -5.12 5.66 -6.63
CA GLY A 51 -5.01 6.73 -5.63
C GLY A 51 -5.68 8.04 -6.03
N PHE A 52 -6.08 8.21 -7.30
CA PHE A 52 -6.78 9.39 -7.79
C PHE A 52 -8.31 9.30 -7.67
N ASP A 53 -8.86 8.10 -7.50
CA ASP A 53 -10.29 7.90 -7.29
C ASP A 53 -10.62 7.93 -5.79
N PHE A 54 -11.22 9.03 -5.34
CA PHE A 54 -11.61 9.20 -3.95
C PHE A 54 -12.56 8.10 -3.45
N PHE A 55 -13.51 7.65 -4.28
CA PHE A 55 -14.48 6.64 -3.88
C PHE A 55 -13.84 5.26 -3.78
N GLU A 56 -12.92 4.95 -4.69
CA GLU A 56 -12.14 3.71 -4.62
C GLU A 56 -11.26 3.68 -3.36
N VAL A 57 -10.53 4.76 -3.08
CA VAL A 57 -9.74 4.91 -1.86
C VAL A 57 -10.62 4.73 -0.62
N HIS A 58 -11.80 5.37 -0.60
CA HIS A 58 -12.72 5.30 0.53
C HIS A 58 -13.20 3.86 0.77
N GLU A 59 -13.68 3.16 -0.25
CA GLU A 59 -14.20 1.80 -0.08
C GLU A 59 -13.10 0.80 0.26
N VAL A 60 -11.92 0.89 -0.37
CA VAL A 60 -10.78 0.03 -0.05
C VAL A 60 -10.34 0.24 1.40
N MET A 61 -10.16 1.48 1.83
CA MET A 61 -9.75 1.76 3.21
C MET A 61 -10.81 1.33 4.22
N LYS A 62 -12.09 1.51 3.92
CA LYS A 62 -13.20 1.06 4.78
C LYS A 62 -13.17 -0.46 4.99
N GLU A 63 -12.93 -1.23 3.93
CA GLU A 63 -12.79 -2.70 4.02
C GLU A 63 -11.58 -3.11 4.86
N LEU A 64 -10.41 -2.51 4.61
CA LEU A 64 -9.18 -2.83 5.32
C LEU A 64 -9.26 -2.45 6.81
N ILE A 65 -9.92 -1.33 7.13
CA ILE A 65 -10.19 -0.91 8.51
C ILE A 65 -11.11 -1.91 9.22
N ALA A 66 -12.15 -2.41 8.55
CA ALA A 66 -13.02 -3.43 9.12
C ALA A 66 -12.23 -4.71 9.43
N LYS A 67 -11.46 -5.22 8.46
CA LYS A 67 -10.60 -6.41 8.61
C LYS A 67 -9.62 -6.28 9.79
N ALA A 68 -8.92 -5.15 9.89
CA ALA A 68 -7.98 -4.90 10.97
C ALA A 68 -8.68 -4.88 12.33
N ARG A 69 -9.87 -4.27 12.43
CA ARG A 69 -10.66 -4.20 13.68
C ARG A 69 -11.25 -5.54 14.11
N GLU A 70 -11.57 -6.41 13.15
CA GLU A 70 -12.04 -7.78 13.40
C GLU A 70 -10.93 -8.72 13.90
N GLY A 71 -9.67 -8.27 13.90
CA GLY A 71 -8.53 -9.06 14.36
C GLY A 71 -7.97 -10.01 13.29
N ASN A 72 -8.28 -9.78 12.01
CA ASN A 72 -7.79 -10.57 10.88
C ASN A 72 -6.32 -10.30 10.53
N GLY A 73 -5.57 -9.68 11.45
CA GLY A 73 -4.15 -9.38 11.30
C GLY A 73 -3.85 -8.13 10.48
N PRO A 74 -2.58 -7.96 10.08
CA PRO A 74 -2.17 -6.80 9.30
C PRO A 74 -2.65 -6.92 7.85
N CYS A 75 -2.89 -5.76 7.25
CA CYS A 75 -3.18 -5.66 5.82
C CYS A 75 -2.41 -4.48 5.22
N ALA A 76 -2.41 -4.40 3.89
CA ALA A 76 -1.73 -3.35 3.17
C ALA A 76 -2.52 -2.90 1.94
N VAL A 77 -2.21 -1.69 1.49
CA VAL A 77 -2.71 -1.17 0.22
C VAL A 77 -1.64 -0.33 -0.46
N GLU A 78 -1.50 -0.53 -1.77
CA GLU A 78 -0.72 0.32 -2.66
C GLU A 78 -1.67 1.14 -3.52
N PHE A 79 -1.68 2.44 -3.28
CA PHE A 79 -2.38 3.41 -4.11
C PHE A 79 -1.44 3.95 -5.17
N GLU A 80 -1.77 3.73 -6.44
CA GLU A 80 -1.00 4.29 -7.54
C GLU A 80 -1.36 5.77 -7.71
N THR A 81 -0.34 6.63 -7.71
CA THR A 81 -0.49 8.08 -7.87
C THR A 81 0.56 8.58 -8.88
N THR A 82 0.63 9.89 -9.07
CA THR A 82 1.70 10.53 -9.82
C THR A 82 2.19 11.75 -9.07
N ARG A 83 3.51 11.92 -8.98
CA ARG A 83 4.11 13.12 -8.41
C ARG A 83 3.91 14.29 -9.36
N VAL A 84 3.08 15.25 -8.97
CA VAL A 84 2.89 16.49 -9.71
C VAL A 84 4.03 17.46 -9.43
N LEU A 85 4.58 18.07 -10.47
CA LEU A 85 5.44 19.25 -10.34
C LEU A 85 4.54 20.47 -10.55
N TRP A 86 4.54 21.39 -9.59
CA TRP A 86 3.95 22.71 -9.78
C TRP A 86 4.90 23.56 -10.63
N SER A 87 4.83 23.42 -11.96
CA SER A 87 5.26 24.49 -12.84
C SER A 87 4.04 25.37 -13.12
N LEU A 88 4.17 26.66 -12.78
CA LEU A 88 3.29 27.74 -13.22
C LEU A 88 3.01 27.67 -14.72
#